data_AF-A0A962GGK3-F1
#
_entry.id   AF-A0A962GGK3-F1
#
_cell.length_a   1.000
_cell.length_b   1.000
_cell.length_c   1.000
_cell.angle_alpha   90.00
_cell.angle_beta   90.00
_cell.angle_gamma   90.00
#
_symmetry.space_group_name_H-M   'P 1'
#
loop_
_entity.id
_entity.type
_entity.pdbx_description
1 polymer ?
#
loop_
_entity_poly.entity_id
_entity_poly.type
_entity_poly.pdbx_seq_one_letter_code
_entity_poly.pdbx_strand_id
1 'polypeptide(L)'
;MLHSRKKLTVAMTLAMSYQTVLAQFSSPLNLSDINGDNGFVIVGESTGDRAGQSVSSAGDVNGDGIDDLIIGADETDNSGFKAGSSYVIFGSDTSLSNPFNLSTIDGLNGFKINGESAGDYLGRSVSSAGDINGDGITDLIISAIGADPNGASQAGSTYVVFGSNKGFPNPFNLSSIDGLNGIKINGESASDLSGSAVSSAGDVNG
;
A
#
# COMPACT_ATOMS: atom_id res chain seq x y z
N MET A 1 46.22 34.95 -41.24
CA MET A 1 45.20 34.23 -40.44
C MET A 1 45.89 33.04 -39.80
N LEU A 2 46.43 33.08 -38.58
CA LEU A 2 45.72 33.18 -37.30
C LEU A 2 44.47 32.28 -37.32
N HIS A 3 44.60 31.03 -36.85
CA HIS A 3 44.37 30.69 -35.44
C HIS A 3 44.71 29.21 -35.17
N SER A 4 45.71 29.00 -34.32
CA SER A 4 45.79 27.80 -33.48
C SER A 4 44.56 27.76 -32.59
N ARG A 5 43.85 26.63 -32.57
CA ARG A 5 43.01 26.26 -31.43
C ARG A 5 43.33 24.84 -31.01
N LYS A 6 44.14 24.78 -29.95
CA LYS A 6 44.23 23.70 -28.98
C LYS A 6 42.82 23.15 -28.74
N LYS A 7 42.58 21.86 -28.99
CA LYS A 7 41.43 21.20 -28.36
C LYS A 7 41.72 21.18 -26.87
N LEU A 8 41.00 22.07 -26.18
CA LEU A 8 40.96 22.22 -24.75
C LEU A 8 40.35 20.93 -24.17
N THR A 9 41.19 20.14 -23.50
CA THR A 9 40.71 19.14 -22.55
C THR A 9 40.03 19.91 -21.42
N VAL A 10 38.71 20.01 -21.46
CA VAL A 10 37.93 20.48 -20.32
C VAL A 10 37.84 19.30 -19.35
N ALA A 11 38.84 19.18 -18.50
CA ALA A 11 38.70 18.52 -17.22
C ALA A 11 37.79 19.40 -16.37
N MET A 12 36.48 19.23 -16.50
CA MET A 12 35.55 19.74 -15.51
C MET A 12 35.51 18.71 -14.40
N THR A 13 36.48 18.85 -13.49
CA THR A 13 36.37 18.33 -12.13
C THR A 13 35.19 19.04 -11.47
N LEU A 14 33.96 18.54 -11.67
CA LEU A 14 32.97 18.69 -10.62
C LEU A 14 33.25 17.56 -9.64
N ALA A 15 33.94 17.92 -8.56
CA ALA A 15 33.80 17.22 -7.30
C ALA A 15 32.34 17.41 -6.83
N MET A 16 31.41 16.67 -7.42
CA MET A 16 30.35 16.10 -6.62
C MET A 16 30.91 14.75 -6.22
N SER A 17 31.40 14.67 -4.99
CA SER A 17 31.30 13.42 -4.26
C SER A 17 29.84 13.00 -4.41
N TYR A 18 29.55 12.12 -5.37
CA TYR A 18 28.54 11.12 -5.16
C TYR A 18 29.07 10.33 -3.97
N GLN A 19 28.86 10.87 -2.78
CA GLN A 19 28.65 10.03 -1.64
C GLN A 19 27.36 9.33 -2.01
N THR A 20 27.47 8.23 -2.75
CA THR A 20 26.51 7.16 -2.60
C THR A 20 26.54 6.89 -1.11
N VAL A 21 25.61 7.50 -0.37
CA VAL A 21 25.19 7.00 0.91
C VAL A 21 24.51 5.70 0.56
N LEU A 22 25.31 4.68 0.25
CA LEU A 22 24.87 3.32 0.40
C LEU A 22 24.57 3.26 1.88
N ALA A 23 23.29 3.34 2.25
CA ALA A 23 22.85 2.91 3.55
C ALA A 23 23.33 1.47 3.67
N GLN A 24 24.50 1.30 4.28
CA GLN A 24 25.14 0.02 4.38
C GLN A 24 24.40 -0.69 5.49
N PHE A 25 23.45 -1.55 5.11
CA PHE A 25 22.83 -2.45 6.06
C PHE A 25 23.94 -3.29 6.69
N SER A 26 24.17 -3.11 7.99
CA SER A 26 24.98 -4.06 8.75
C SER A 26 24.32 -5.43 8.65
N SER A 27 25.14 -6.48 8.55
CA SER A 27 24.66 -7.86 8.61
C SER A 27 25.16 -8.48 9.92
N PRO A 28 24.26 -8.95 10.81
CA PRO A 28 22.79 -8.89 10.69
C PRO A 28 22.24 -7.46 10.85
N LEU A 29 21.11 -7.17 10.20
CA LEU A 29 20.34 -5.95 10.44
C LEU A 29 19.55 -6.15 11.73
N ASN A 30 19.84 -5.36 12.77
CA ASN A 30 19.02 -5.35 13.97
C ASN A 30 17.92 -4.31 13.81
N LEU A 31 16.68 -4.68 14.15
CA LEU A 31 15.54 -3.77 14.07
C LEU A 31 15.71 -2.53 14.98
N SER A 32 16.48 -2.65 16.06
CA SER A 32 16.84 -1.54 16.95
C SER A 32 17.69 -0.46 16.27
N ASP A 33 18.34 -0.80 15.16
CA ASP A 33 19.29 0.09 14.47
C ASP A 33 18.58 0.90 13.36
N ILE A 34 17.27 0.68 13.14
CA ILE A 34 16.45 1.42 12.17
C ILE A 34 16.19 2.83 12.67
N ASN A 35 16.64 3.84 11.92
CA ASN A 35 16.70 5.22 12.41
C ASN A 35 16.16 6.30 11.44
N GLY A 36 15.65 5.93 10.27
CA GLY A 36 15.15 6.85 9.24
C GLY A 36 16.12 6.99 8.07
N ASP A 37 17.43 6.86 8.31
CA ASP A 37 18.46 6.92 7.27
C ASP A 37 18.67 5.56 6.57
N ASN A 38 18.36 4.47 7.28
CA ASN A 38 18.54 3.09 6.83
C ASN A 38 17.22 2.30 6.77
N GLY A 39 16.09 3.01 6.67
CA GLY A 39 14.74 2.47 6.74
C GLY A 39 13.91 3.17 7.81
N PHE A 40 12.63 2.81 7.93
CA PHE A 40 11.71 3.41 8.89
C PHE A 40 10.83 2.35 9.54
N VAL A 41 10.28 2.69 10.70
CA VAL A 41 9.36 1.83 11.44
C VAL A 41 7.94 2.34 11.22
N ILE A 42 7.02 1.42 10.92
CA ILE A 42 5.58 1.71 10.89
C ILE A 42 4.97 1.24 12.20
N VAL A 43 4.24 2.11 12.86
CA VAL A 43 3.57 1.85 14.14
C VAL A 43 2.07 1.78 13.93
N GLY A 44 1.48 0.66 14.36
CA GLY A 44 0.04 0.44 14.33
C GLY A 44 -0.75 1.45 15.17
N GLU A 45 -2.02 1.62 14.86
CA GLU A 45 -2.89 2.61 15.51
C GLU A 45 -3.22 2.25 16.97
N SER A 46 -3.59 0.99 17.23
CA SER A 46 -3.85 0.48 18.57
C SER A 46 -3.24 -0.90 18.82
N THR A 47 -3.04 -1.22 20.10
CA THR A 47 -2.56 -2.53 20.55
C THR A 47 -3.59 -3.61 20.19
N GLY A 48 -3.14 -4.66 19.49
CA GLY A 48 -4.00 -5.80 19.16
C GLY A 48 -4.60 -5.74 17.75
N ASP A 49 -4.51 -4.61 17.06
CA ASP A 49 -5.03 -4.42 15.69
C ASP A 49 -4.35 -5.31 14.64
N ARG A 50 -3.17 -5.88 14.98
CA ARG A 50 -2.32 -6.68 14.09
C ARG A 50 -1.91 -5.93 12.82
N ALA A 51 -1.67 -4.62 12.92
CA ALA A 51 -1.04 -3.86 11.84
C ALA A 51 0.28 -4.52 11.39
N GLY A 52 0.44 -4.72 10.08
CA GLY A 52 1.56 -5.47 9.52
C GLY A 52 1.29 -6.97 9.36
N GLN A 53 0.05 -7.44 9.61
CA GLN A 53 -0.34 -8.84 9.40
C GLN A 53 -0.14 -9.29 7.95
N SER A 54 -0.36 -8.39 7.00
CA SER A 54 -0.05 -8.55 5.58
C SER A 54 0.50 -7.22 5.07
N VAL A 55 1.57 -7.26 4.27
CA VAL A 55 2.20 -6.07 3.70
C VAL A 55 2.56 -6.37 2.25
N SER A 56 2.33 -5.42 1.36
CA SER A 56 2.72 -5.50 -0.05
C SER A 56 3.06 -4.11 -0.57
N SER A 57 3.91 -4.03 -1.61
CA SER A 57 3.88 -2.87 -2.49
C SER A 57 2.47 -2.73 -3.07
N ALA A 58 1.95 -1.51 -3.06
CA ALA A 58 0.68 -1.15 -3.66
C ALA A 58 0.83 -0.75 -5.14
N GLY A 59 2.05 -0.46 -5.58
CA GLY A 59 2.32 0.31 -6.80
C GLY A 59 1.91 1.78 -6.62
N ASP A 60 1.96 2.57 -7.68
CA ASP A 60 1.49 3.97 -7.67
C ASP A 60 -0.05 4.00 -7.77
N VAL A 61 -0.74 4.13 -6.62
CA VAL A 61 -2.22 4.11 -6.56
C VAL A 61 -2.82 5.51 -6.59
N ASN A 62 -2.01 6.54 -6.36
CA ASN A 62 -2.42 7.95 -6.41
C ASN A 62 -2.01 8.65 -7.72
N GLY A 63 -1.27 7.97 -8.60
CA GLY A 63 -0.84 8.46 -9.91
C GLY A 63 0.24 9.53 -9.86
N ASP A 64 1.07 9.59 -8.82
CA ASP A 64 2.13 10.59 -8.66
C ASP A 64 3.51 10.13 -9.20
N GLY A 65 3.61 8.88 -9.64
CA GLY A 65 4.80 8.25 -10.18
C GLY A 65 5.70 7.59 -9.13
N ILE A 66 5.28 7.50 -7.86
CA ILE A 66 6.03 6.87 -6.77
C ILE A 66 5.22 5.69 -6.23
N ASP A 67 5.87 4.53 -6.05
CA ASP A 67 5.20 3.36 -5.51
C ASP A 67 4.77 3.56 -4.05
N ASP A 68 3.52 3.16 -3.77
CA ASP A 68 2.89 3.22 -2.47
C ASP A 68 3.01 1.87 -1.71
N LEU A 69 2.63 1.87 -0.44
CA LEU A 69 2.63 0.69 0.43
C LEU A 69 1.23 0.39 0.97
N ILE A 70 0.79 -0.88 0.94
CA ILE A 70 -0.43 -1.32 1.61
C ILE A 70 -0.13 -2.23 2.80
N ILE A 71 -0.79 -1.96 3.91
CA ILE A 71 -0.66 -2.67 5.19
C ILE A 71 -2.04 -3.14 5.66
N GLY A 72 -2.16 -4.43 5.95
CA GLY A 72 -3.33 -5.03 6.60
C GLY A 72 -3.23 -5.01 8.12
N ALA A 73 -4.37 -4.76 8.78
CA ALA A 73 -4.59 -4.85 10.21
C ALA A 73 -5.95 -5.53 10.46
N ASP A 74 -5.95 -6.86 10.47
CA ASP A 74 -7.18 -7.67 10.38
C ASP A 74 -8.01 -7.70 11.67
N GLU A 75 -7.56 -7.07 12.75
CA GLU A 75 -8.25 -7.07 14.05
C GLU A 75 -8.59 -5.67 14.57
N THR A 76 -8.58 -4.64 13.72
CA THR A 76 -9.08 -3.32 14.13
C THR A 76 -10.59 -3.36 14.43
N ASP A 77 -11.01 -2.48 15.34
CA ASP A 77 -12.40 -2.39 15.82
C ASP A 77 -13.17 -1.18 15.25
N ASN A 78 -12.67 -0.54 14.18
CA ASN A 78 -13.21 0.73 13.64
C ASN A 78 -14.68 0.67 13.19
N SER A 79 -15.15 -0.51 12.76
CA SER A 79 -16.52 -0.78 12.30
C SER A 79 -17.17 -1.96 13.04
N GLY A 80 -16.71 -2.26 14.26
CA GLY A 80 -17.13 -3.43 15.03
C GLY A 80 -15.97 -4.36 15.37
N PHE A 81 -16.19 -5.27 16.32
CA PHE A 81 -15.15 -6.15 16.84
C PHE A 81 -14.47 -6.95 15.72
N LYS A 82 -13.16 -6.77 15.54
CA LYS A 82 -12.35 -7.41 14.48
C LYS A 82 -12.94 -7.24 13.07
N ALA A 83 -13.50 -6.06 12.79
CA ALA A 83 -13.89 -5.71 11.42
C ALA A 83 -12.68 -5.63 10.49
N GLY A 84 -11.53 -5.22 11.05
CA GLY A 84 -10.28 -5.08 10.31
C GLY A 84 -10.21 -3.79 9.50
N SER A 85 -8.98 -3.40 9.16
CA SER A 85 -8.67 -2.25 8.33
C SER A 85 -7.48 -2.58 7.42
N SER A 86 -7.37 -1.83 6.33
CA SER A 86 -6.13 -1.70 5.57
C SER A 86 -5.71 -0.24 5.51
N TYR A 87 -4.41 0.01 5.37
CA TYR A 87 -3.84 1.34 5.32
C TYR A 87 -2.96 1.41 4.08
N VAL A 88 -3.16 2.44 3.27
CA VAL A 88 -2.27 2.80 2.18
C VAL A 88 -1.44 3.97 2.65
N ILE A 89 -0.11 3.87 2.54
CA ILE A 89 0.83 4.97 2.77
C ILE A 89 1.35 5.38 1.41
N PHE A 90 1.21 6.66 1.07
CA PHE A 90 1.74 7.16 -0.19
C PHE A 90 3.26 7.24 -0.16
N GLY A 91 3.87 6.83 -1.27
CA GLY A 91 5.27 7.07 -1.54
C GLY A 91 5.58 8.58 -1.54
N SER A 92 6.83 8.93 -1.30
CA SER A 92 7.26 10.33 -1.33
C SER A 92 8.73 10.47 -1.68
N ASP A 93 9.05 11.50 -2.46
CA ASP A 93 10.41 11.98 -2.68
C ASP A 93 11.02 12.65 -1.44
N THR A 94 10.20 12.90 -0.42
CA THR A 94 10.64 13.37 0.89
C THR A 94 10.63 12.23 1.89
N SER A 95 11.55 12.25 2.85
CA SER A 95 11.61 11.21 3.88
C SER A 95 10.31 11.14 4.67
N LEU A 96 9.72 9.95 4.74
CA LEU A 96 8.63 9.66 5.67
C LEU A 96 9.11 9.84 7.11
N SER A 97 8.20 10.17 8.01
CA SER A 97 8.50 10.22 9.44
C SER A 97 9.00 8.86 9.94
N ASN A 98 9.96 8.88 10.86
CA ASN A 98 10.42 7.68 11.54
C ASN A 98 10.30 7.85 13.07
N PRO A 99 9.43 7.09 13.74
CA PRO A 99 8.46 6.14 13.16
C PRO A 99 7.31 6.84 12.41
N PHE A 100 6.77 6.16 11.41
CA PHE A 100 5.51 6.52 10.75
C PHE A 100 4.35 5.90 11.54
N ASN A 101 3.44 6.71 12.07
CA ASN A 101 2.29 6.22 12.83
C ASN A 101 1.06 6.13 11.92
N LEU A 102 0.42 4.96 11.85
CA LEU A 102 -0.79 4.79 11.02
C LEU A 102 -1.96 5.70 11.45
N SER A 103 -1.97 6.14 12.72
CA SER A 103 -2.93 7.11 13.24
C SER A 103 -2.75 8.53 12.69
N THR A 104 -1.63 8.84 12.04
CA THR A 104 -1.38 10.16 11.43
C THR A 104 -1.72 10.22 9.94
N ILE A 105 -2.39 9.19 9.40
CA ILE A 105 -2.86 9.19 8.02
C ILE A 105 -4.02 10.18 7.85
N ASP A 106 -3.90 11.10 6.90
CA ASP A 106 -4.81 12.25 6.76
C ASP A 106 -5.42 12.44 5.36
N GLY A 107 -5.13 11.57 4.40
CA GLY A 107 -5.56 11.71 3.00
C GLY A 107 -4.51 12.34 2.09
N LEU A 108 -3.50 13.03 2.65
CA LEU A 108 -2.39 13.61 1.90
C LEU A 108 -1.17 12.69 1.88
N ASN A 109 -0.99 11.88 2.92
CA ASN A 109 0.12 10.92 3.07
C ASN A 109 -0.32 9.46 2.91
N GLY A 110 -1.56 9.23 2.49
CA GLY A 110 -2.18 7.91 2.42
C GLY A 110 -3.65 7.94 2.82
N PHE A 111 -4.27 6.78 2.93
CA PHE A 111 -5.67 6.66 3.37
C PHE A 111 -5.93 5.33 4.08
N LYS A 112 -6.95 5.31 4.94
CA LYS A 112 -7.44 4.10 5.62
C LYS A 112 -8.63 3.50 4.88
N ILE A 113 -8.74 2.18 4.88
CA ILE A 113 -9.89 1.41 4.39
C ILE A 113 -10.42 0.60 5.56
N ASN A 114 -11.68 0.79 5.94
CA ASN A 114 -12.28 0.08 7.07
C ASN A 114 -13.15 -1.10 6.59
N GLY A 115 -13.13 -2.19 7.35
CA GLY A 115 -14.07 -3.30 7.19
C GLY A 115 -15.52 -2.83 7.36
N GLU A 116 -16.45 -3.58 6.78
CA GLU A 116 -17.87 -3.20 6.76
C GLU A 116 -18.59 -3.63 8.04
N SER A 117 -18.18 -4.74 8.67
CA SER A 117 -18.86 -5.33 9.82
C SER A 117 -17.93 -6.10 10.76
N ALA A 118 -18.38 -6.31 12.00
CA ALA A 118 -17.66 -7.08 13.00
C ALA A 118 -17.39 -8.51 12.49
N GLY A 119 -16.14 -8.98 12.65
CA GLY A 119 -15.72 -10.31 12.23
C GLY A 119 -15.40 -10.45 10.75
N ASP A 120 -15.39 -9.37 9.96
CA ASP A 120 -15.04 -9.43 8.54
C ASP A 120 -13.54 -9.69 8.30
N TYR A 121 -12.69 -9.31 9.25
CA TYR A 121 -11.22 -9.43 9.18
C TYR A 121 -10.63 -8.80 7.90
N LEU A 122 -11.10 -7.59 7.52
CA LEU A 122 -10.54 -6.86 6.38
C LEU A 122 -9.03 -6.65 6.56
N GLY A 123 -8.26 -6.84 5.49
CA GLY A 123 -6.81 -6.66 5.52
C GLY A 123 -6.06 -7.93 5.94
N ARG A 124 -6.75 -9.07 6.03
CA ARG A 124 -6.11 -10.37 6.27
C ARG A 124 -5.04 -10.71 5.23
N SER A 125 -5.30 -10.37 3.96
CA SER A 125 -4.39 -10.45 2.84
C SER A 125 -4.58 -9.20 1.97
N VAL A 126 -3.46 -8.60 1.57
CA VAL A 126 -3.42 -7.39 0.73
C VAL A 126 -2.36 -7.55 -0.34
N SER A 127 -2.61 -6.97 -1.52
CA SER A 127 -1.65 -6.89 -2.62
C SER A 127 -1.98 -5.73 -3.54
N SER A 128 -1.01 -5.29 -4.35
CA SER A 128 -1.33 -4.63 -5.62
C SER A 128 -2.11 -5.59 -6.52
N ALA A 129 -3.03 -5.05 -7.31
CA ALA A 129 -3.79 -5.78 -8.31
C ALA A 129 -3.30 -5.48 -9.75
N GLY A 130 -2.33 -4.57 -9.91
CA GLY A 130 -1.99 -3.98 -11.22
C GLY A 130 -3.06 -2.98 -11.67
N ASP A 131 -2.99 -2.52 -12.91
CA ASP A 131 -4.02 -1.67 -13.53
C ASP A 131 -5.09 -2.56 -14.18
N ILE A 132 -6.16 -2.88 -13.45
CA ILE A 132 -7.22 -3.79 -13.91
C ILE A 132 -8.21 -3.06 -14.82
N ASN A 133 -8.40 -1.76 -14.59
CA ASN A 133 -9.39 -0.96 -15.32
C ASN A 133 -8.82 -0.27 -16.58
N GLY A 134 -7.50 -0.30 -16.78
CA GLY A 134 -6.77 0.23 -17.93
C GLY A 134 -6.62 1.76 -17.92
N ASP A 135 -6.65 2.40 -16.75
CA ASP A 135 -6.54 3.86 -16.62
C ASP A 135 -5.09 4.37 -16.42
N GLY A 136 -4.14 3.44 -16.30
CA GLY A 136 -2.72 3.72 -16.10
C GLY A 136 -2.32 3.95 -14.64
N ILE A 137 -3.22 3.75 -13.67
CA ILE A 137 -2.96 3.85 -12.24
C ILE A 137 -3.11 2.46 -11.60
N THR A 138 -2.28 2.17 -10.59
CA THR A 138 -2.32 0.84 -9.97
C THR A 138 -3.54 0.67 -9.08
N ASP A 139 -4.19 -0.48 -9.16
CA ASP A 139 -5.31 -0.88 -8.32
C ASP A 139 -4.84 -1.75 -7.14
N LEU A 140 -5.68 -1.85 -6.11
CA LEU A 140 -5.45 -2.63 -4.89
C LEU A 140 -6.38 -3.83 -4.83
N ILE A 141 -5.93 -4.93 -4.23
CA ILE A 141 -6.79 -6.06 -3.87
C ILE A 141 -6.68 -6.38 -2.38
N ILE A 142 -7.82 -6.51 -1.70
CA ILE A 142 -7.92 -6.59 -0.25
C ILE A 142 -8.98 -7.63 0.13
N SER A 143 -8.64 -8.55 1.03
CA SER A 143 -9.57 -9.57 1.51
C SER A 143 -10.25 -9.19 2.83
N ALA A 144 -11.53 -9.54 2.95
CA ALA A 144 -12.29 -9.66 4.20
C ALA A 144 -12.81 -11.11 4.30
N ILE A 145 -11.94 -12.00 4.78
CA ILE A 145 -12.17 -13.45 4.72
C ILE A 145 -13.37 -13.91 5.58
N GLY A 146 -13.73 -13.14 6.62
CA GLY A 146 -14.84 -13.48 7.52
C GLY A 146 -16.18 -12.88 7.11
N ALA A 147 -16.22 -12.10 6.02
CA ALA A 147 -17.44 -11.42 5.60
C ALA A 147 -18.56 -12.42 5.23
N ASP A 148 -19.80 -11.99 5.45
CA ASP A 148 -21.03 -12.76 5.23
C ASP A 148 -21.86 -12.21 4.04
N PRO A 149 -21.32 -12.14 2.81
CA PRO A 149 -22.04 -11.56 1.69
C PRO A 149 -23.34 -12.34 1.42
N ASN A 150 -24.42 -11.59 1.14
CA ASN A 150 -25.75 -12.16 0.89
C ASN A 150 -26.27 -13.10 2.01
N GLY A 151 -25.75 -12.97 3.24
CA GLY A 151 -26.09 -13.82 4.37
C GLY A 151 -25.41 -15.19 4.37
N ALA A 152 -24.46 -15.45 3.46
CA ALA A 152 -23.68 -16.68 3.44
C ALA A 152 -22.53 -16.60 4.46
N SER A 153 -22.70 -17.27 5.60
CA SER A 153 -21.74 -17.17 6.71
C SER A 153 -20.32 -17.57 6.31
N GLN A 154 -19.35 -16.68 6.57
CA GLN A 154 -17.93 -16.83 6.27
C GLN A 154 -17.66 -17.20 4.82
N ALA A 155 -18.53 -16.75 3.89
CA ALA A 155 -18.25 -16.91 2.47
C ALA A 155 -17.04 -16.06 2.03
N GLY A 156 -16.75 -14.99 2.77
CA GLY A 156 -15.65 -14.07 2.50
C GLY A 156 -15.99 -13.09 1.39
N SER A 157 -15.35 -11.93 1.41
CA SER A 157 -15.41 -10.93 0.35
C SER A 157 -14.01 -10.47 0.00
N THR A 158 -13.76 -10.25 -1.29
CA THR A 158 -12.54 -9.61 -1.79
C THR A 158 -12.92 -8.34 -2.52
N TYR A 159 -12.15 -7.28 -2.31
CA TYR A 159 -12.39 -5.98 -2.90
C TYR A 159 -11.21 -5.62 -3.78
N VAL A 160 -11.49 -5.20 -5.01
CA VAL A 160 -10.56 -4.44 -5.83
C VAL A 160 -10.92 -2.98 -5.66
N VAL A 161 -9.97 -2.14 -5.23
CA VAL A 161 -10.15 -0.69 -5.13
C VAL A 161 -9.32 -0.04 -6.23
N PHE A 162 -9.95 0.75 -7.08
CA PHE A 162 -9.26 1.35 -8.21
C PHE A 162 -8.36 2.52 -7.80
N GLY A 163 -7.20 2.62 -8.44
CA GLY A 163 -6.29 3.76 -8.35
C GLY A 163 -6.96 5.08 -8.75
N SER A 164 -6.47 6.21 -8.24
CA SER A 164 -7.05 7.53 -8.56
C SER A 164 -6.11 8.69 -8.31
N ASN A 165 -5.90 9.51 -9.33
CA ASN A 165 -5.21 10.82 -9.24
C ASN A 165 -6.10 11.96 -8.73
N LYS A 166 -7.36 11.68 -8.39
CA LYS A 166 -8.28 12.64 -7.78
C LYS A 166 -8.23 12.61 -6.25
N GLY A 167 -7.37 11.75 -5.69
CA GLY A 167 -7.29 11.46 -4.26
C GLY A 167 -8.36 10.48 -3.80
N PHE A 168 -8.23 10.08 -2.54
CA PHE A 168 -9.12 9.13 -1.88
C PHE A 168 -9.78 9.76 -0.65
N PRO A 169 -11.04 9.41 -0.34
CA PRO A 169 -11.58 9.63 1.00
C PRO A 169 -10.71 8.95 2.06
N ASN A 170 -10.56 9.59 3.21
CA ASN A 170 -9.91 8.99 4.37
C ASN A 170 -10.87 9.06 5.57
N PRO A 171 -11.49 7.94 5.99
CA PRO A 171 -11.36 6.61 5.42
C PRO A 171 -12.12 6.42 4.08
N PHE A 172 -11.63 5.51 3.23
CA PHE A 172 -12.36 4.96 2.09
C PHE A 172 -13.39 3.95 2.59
N ASN A 173 -14.63 4.07 2.10
CA ASN A 173 -15.74 3.23 2.54
C ASN A 173 -16.02 2.14 1.50
N LEU A 174 -15.83 0.86 1.86
CA LEU A 174 -16.06 -0.26 0.94
C LEU A 174 -17.50 -0.33 0.40
N SER A 175 -18.48 0.13 1.19
CA SER A 175 -19.87 0.17 0.74
C SER A 175 -20.12 1.21 -0.36
N SER A 176 -19.18 2.12 -0.63
CA SER A 176 -19.27 3.05 -1.76
C SER A 176 -18.76 2.48 -3.08
N ILE A 177 -18.35 1.20 -3.13
CA ILE A 177 -17.92 0.56 -4.36
C ILE A 177 -19.08 0.41 -5.34
N ASP A 178 -18.96 0.99 -6.54
CA ASP A 178 -20.05 1.10 -7.51
C ASP A 178 -19.68 0.65 -8.94
N GLY A 179 -18.49 0.08 -9.13
CA GLY A 179 -17.95 -0.32 -10.44
C GLY A 179 -17.14 0.77 -11.13
N LEU A 180 -17.18 2.02 -10.66
CA LEU A 180 -16.34 3.12 -11.16
C LEU A 180 -15.10 3.34 -10.29
N ASN A 181 -15.15 2.91 -9.02
CA ASN A 181 -14.08 3.07 -8.03
C ASN A 181 -13.57 1.73 -7.46
N GLY A 182 -14.07 0.61 -7.99
CA GLY A 182 -13.66 -0.72 -7.57
C GLY A 182 -14.67 -1.81 -7.92
N ILE A 183 -14.35 -3.03 -7.50
CA ILE A 183 -15.17 -4.24 -7.69
C ILE A 183 -15.23 -5.00 -6.37
N LYS A 184 -16.42 -5.53 -6.03
CA LYS A 184 -16.59 -6.48 -4.91
C LYS A 184 -16.80 -7.89 -5.46
N ILE A 185 -16.03 -8.85 -4.95
CA ILE A 185 -16.03 -10.26 -5.31
C ILE A 185 -16.44 -11.06 -4.07
N ASN A 186 -17.63 -11.65 -4.08
CA ASN A 186 -18.16 -12.39 -2.95
C ASN A 186 -17.86 -13.89 -3.07
N GLY A 187 -17.69 -14.57 -1.95
CA GLY A 187 -17.93 -16.00 -1.90
C GLY A 187 -19.43 -16.30 -2.12
N GLU A 188 -19.72 -17.42 -2.76
CA GLU A 188 -21.09 -17.77 -3.16
C GLU A 188 -21.80 -18.61 -2.09
N SER A 189 -21.04 -19.49 -1.43
CA SER A 189 -21.53 -20.39 -0.39
C SER A 189 -20.85 -20.14 0.95
N ALA A 190 -21.54 -20.54 2.02
CA ALA A 190 -20.99 -20.45 3.36
C ALA A 190 -19.65 -21.21 3.45
N SER A 191 -18.66 -20.59 4.08
CA SER A 191 -17.29 -21.11 4.21
C SER A 191 -16.51 -21.26 2.89
N ASP A 192 -16.90 -20.56 1.82
CA ASP A 192 -16.07 -20.47 0.59
C ASP A 192 -14.73 -19.76 0.85
N LEU A 193 -14.68 -18.86 1.85
CA LEU A 193 -13.48 -18.11 2.24
C LEU A 193 -12.84 -17.37 1.06
N SER A 194 -13.66 -16.72 0.23
CA SER A 194 -13.18 -15.85 -0.85
C SER A 194 -12.17 -14.84 -0.30
N GLY A 195 -11.04 -14.69 -0.99
CA GLY A 195 -9.95 -13.83 -0.55
C GLY A 195 -9.03 -14.43 0.52
N SER A 196 -9.07 -15.75 0.76
CA SER A 196 -8.14 -16.41 1.71
C SER A 196 -6.66 -16.09 1.44
N ALA A 197 -6.29 -15.84 0.19
CA ALA A 197 -5.07 -15.18 -0.21
C ALA A 197 -5.32 -14.33 -1.47
N VAL A 198 -4.67 -13.17 -1.56
CA VAL A 198 -4.65 -12.33 -2.76
C VAL A 198 -3.22 -12.05 -3.17
N SER A 199 -2.98 -11.94 -4.47
CA SER A 199 -1.66 -11.62 -5.03
C SER A 199 -1.83 -11.05 -6.44
N SER A 200 -0.94 -10.15 -6.85
CA SER A 200 -0.86 -9.73 -8.24
C SER A 200 -0.45 -10.92 -9.13
N ALA A 201 -1.08 -11.03 -10.30
CA ALA A 201 -0.66 -11.97 -11.34
C ALA A 201 0.35 -11.37 -12.33
N GLY A 202 0.65 -10.07 -12.19
CA GLY A 202 1.31 -9.28 -13.24
C GLY A 202 0.44 -9.12 -14.48
N ASP A 203 1.06 -8.78 -15.60
CA ASP A 203 0.41 -8.82 -16.91
C ASP A 203 0.24 -10.28 -17.37
N VAL A 204 -1.02 -10.69 -17.55
CA VAL A 204 -1.38 -12.05 -17.96
C VAL A 204 -1.77 -12.16 -19.43
N ASN A 205 -1.85 -11.05 -20.15
CA ASN A 205 -2.35 -11.01 -21.54
C ASN A 205 -1.42 -10.35 -22.56
N GLY A 206 -0.36 -9.64 -22.16
CA GLY A 206 0.77 -9.24 -23.02
C GLY A 206 0.54 -8.02 -23.90
#